data_AF-A0A7Z0EIJ2-F1
#
_entry.id   AF-A0A7Z0EIJ2-F1
#
_cell.length_a   1.000
_cell.length_b   1.000
_cell.length_c   1.000
_cell.angle_alpha   90.00
_cell.angle_beta   90.00
_cell.angle_gamma   90.00
#
_symmetry.space_group_name_H-M   'P 1'
#
loop_
_entity.id
_entity.type
_entity.pdbx_description
1 polymer ?
#
loop_
_entity_poly.entity_id
_entity_poly.type
_entity_poly.pdbx_seq_one_letter_code
_entity_poly.pdbx_strand_id
1 'polypeptide(L)'
;MVNNMRDARNSLHNIERDAKSAANSAGQSAHSNAATARAAQSAASGAWVGAGFQAVSAFQSARAARAAEETLALNHAMAERQYAAAEQTTRYQFAAWRQSAEGTAFMAWRVPAFRLGQFLLNRDSEWMQGWARAIGRAQAETPNDEKRRFMQHPARLKQTGLKVASLVSLTFGVFFLLGLLFQVFSATLVQSAPSRSGFTYEQCLDVLADPTNFLIDEANCEAINPNPAGPIVVQAVPMVLFLGLAVMFVVLRRFKQRAARMDPTVPNEAQARITRWGFDPLAVAPGYAGFEWYHVPSNSTLADRLMKLALFDGHGHPPAQSALVTLDVPGAWPPHENHPVEINELLVKFQQERPVVG
;
A
#
# COMPACT_ATOMS: atom_id res chain seq x y z
N MET A 1 -14.06 17.42 3.83
CA MET A 1 -12.75 17.18 3.16
C MET A 1 -11.65 16.63 4.08
N VAL A 2 -11.68 16.84 5.40
CA VAL A 2 -10.64 16.33 6.34
C VAL A 2 -10.73 14.82 6.58
N ASN A 3 -11.91 14.20 6.42
CA ASN A 3 -12.12 12.77 6.68
C ASN A 3 -11.54 11.85 5.59
N ASN A 4 -11.65 12.21 4.30
CA ASN A 4 -11.14 11.38 3.19
C ASN A 4 -9.61 11.22 3.20
N MET A 5 -8.87 12.21 3.71
CA MET A 5 -7.41 12.10 3.87
C MET A 5 -7.00 11.20 5.05
N ARG A 6 -7.88 10.99 6.03
CA ARG A 6 -7.66 10.08 7.15
C ARG A 6 -7.90 8.63 6.72
N ASP A 7 -8.92 8.41 5.89
CA ASP A 7 -9.26 7.09 5.35
C ASP A 7 -8.24 6.58 4.33
N ALA A 8 -7.72 7.45 3.45
CA ALA A 8 -6.64 7.09 2.54
C ALA A 8 -5.34 6.71 3.28
N ARG A 9 -5.07 7.33 4.43
CA ARG A 9 -3.91 7.01 5.28
C ARG A 9 -4.09 5.68 6.03
N ASN A 10 -5.32 5.39 6.46
CA ASN A 10 -5.65 4.13 7.11
C ASN A 10 -5.60 2.95 6.13
N SER A 11 -6.04 3.15 4.88
CA SER A 11 -5.95 2.15 3.81
C SER A 11 -4.49 1.78 3.48
N LEU A 12 -3.62 2.78 3.32
CA LEU A 12 -2.19 2.55 3.07
C LEU A 12 -1.49 1.83 4.23
N HIS A 13 -1.87 2.12 5.47
CA HIS A 13 -1.33 1.43 6.64
C HIS A 13 -1.80 -0.02 6.77
N ASN A 14 -3.02 -0.33 6.30
CA ASN A 14 -3.53 -1.70 6.30
C ASN A 14 -2.83 -2.55 5.23
N ILE A 15 -2.60 -2.00 4.02
CA ILE A 15 -1.86 -2.68 2.94
C ILE A 15 -0.41 -3.02 3.37
N GLU A 16 0.25 -2.09 4.08
CA GLU A 16 1.60 -2.32 4.61
C GLU A 16 1.61 -3.39 5.73
N ARG A 17 0.54 -3.46 6.52
CA ARG A 17 0.38 -4.48 7.57
C ARG A 17 0.09 -5.86 6.99
N ASP A 18 -0.67 -5.94 5.90
CA ASP A 18 -1.00 -7.18 5.19
C ASP A 18 0.21 -7.72 4.42
N ALA A 19 1.03 -6.85 3.82
CA ALA A 19 2.30 -7.26 3.22
C ALA A 19 3.28 -7.80 4.27
N LYS A 20 3.30 -7.20 5.47
CA LYS A 20 4.16 -7.65 6.58
C LYS A 20 3.65 -8.94 7.23
N SER A 21 2.33 -9.15 7.28
CA SER A 21 1.73 -10.41 7.77
C SER A 21 1.98 -11.56 6.80
N ALA A 22 1.85 -11.33 5.48
CA ALA A 22 2.18 -12.31 4.45
C ALA A 22 3.67 -12.72 4.48
N ALA A 23 4.59 -11.75 4.67
CA ALA A 23 6.01 -12.03 4.83
C ALA A 23 6.32 -12.79 6.14
N ASN A 24 5.65 -12.46 7.24
CA ASN A 24 5.79 -13.18 8.51
C ASN A 24 5.22 -14.61 8.44
N SER A 25 4.12 -14.83 7.71
CA SER A 25 3.54 -16.17 7.49
C SER A 25 4.42 -17.04 6.58
N ALA A 26 5.05 -16.46 5.56
CA ALA A 26 6.04 -17.16 4.73
C ALA A 26 7.34 -17.45 5.50
N GLY A 27 7.75 -16.58 6.42
CA GLY A 27 8.88 -16.81 7.32
C GLY A 27 8.60 -17.88 8.38
N GLN A 28 7.38 -17.93 8.93
CA GLN A 28 6.96 -18.93 9.91
C GLN A 28 6.86 -20.34 9.31
N SER A 29 6.40 -20.49 8.07
CA SER A 29 6.36 -21.78 7.37
C SER A 29 7.77 -22.29 6.98
N ALA A 30 8.70 -21.39 6.67
CA ALA A 30 10.11 -21.74 6.46
C ALA A 30 10.79 -22.17 7.77
N HIS A 31 10.49 -21.51 8.91
CA HIS A 31 11.01 -21.89 10.22
C HIS A 31 10.37 -23.18 10.77
N SER A 32 9.10 -23.47 10.50
CA SER A 32 8.50 -24.75 10.87
C SER A 32 9.15 -25.90 10.10
N ASN A 33 9.36 -25.75 8.79
CA ASN A 33 10.03 -26.78 7.97
C ASN A 33 11.49 -27.01 8.38
N ALA A 34 12.21 -25.95 8.78
CA ALA A 34 13.56 -26.06 9.31
C ALA A 34 13.59 -26.71 10.72
N ALA A 35 12.58 -26.47 11.57
CA ALA A 35 12.44 -27.13 12.86
C ALA A 35 12.09 -28.63 12.70
N THR A 36 11.24 -28.99 11.73
CA THR A 36 10.92 -30.39 11.40
C THR A 36 12.13 -31.12 10.82
N ALA A 37 12.91 -30.46 9.96
CA ALA A 37 14.16 -31.02 9.40
C ALA A 37 15.26 -31.17 10.48
N ARG A 38 15.36 -30.22 11.42
CA ARG A 38 16.29 -30.32 12.56
C ARG A 38 15.86 -31.37 13.58
N ALA A 39 14.55 -31.52 13.83
CA ALA A 39 14.01 -32.60 14.66
C ALA A 39 14.29 -34.00 14.05
N ALA A 40 14.19 -34.12 12.72
CA ALA A 40 14.57 -35.32 11.99
C ALA A 40 16.09 -35.60 12.04
N GLN A 41 16.94 -34.55 12.03
CA GLN A 41 18.39 -34.70 12.19
C GLN A 41 18.82 -35.02 13.63
N SER A 42 18.17 -34.47 14.65
CA SER A 42 18.47 -34.78 16.06
C SER A 42 18.02 -36.19 16.48
N ALA A 43 17.06 -36.79 15.76
CA ALA A 43 16.68 -38.19 15.95
C ALA A 43 17.74 -39.18 15.42
N ALA A 44 18.70 -38.73 14.61
CA ALA A 44 19.71 -39.57 13.98
C ALA A 44 20.99 -39.75 14.83
N SER A 45 21.21 -38.97 15.90
CA SER A 45 22.46 -39.01 16.67
C SER A 45 22.35 -39.64 18.08
N GLY A 46 21.26 -40.34 18.42
CA GLY A 46 21.24 -41.12 19.66
C GLY A 46 19.95 -41.90 19.93
N ALA A 47 19.87 -43.16 19.49
CA ALA A 47 19.05 -44.21 20.12
C ALA A 47 19.22 -45.59 19.44
N TRP A 48 20.33 -46.30 19.67
CA TRP A 48 20.47 -47.70 19.25
C TRP A 48 19.73 -48.71 20.15
N VAL A 49 18.93 -48.27 21.13
CA VAL A 49 18.15 -49.16 22.03
C VAL A 49 16.62 -48.90 21.97
N GLY A 50 16.16 -47.96 21.12
CA GLY A 50 14.72 -47.66 20.93
C GLY A 50 14.14 -48.09 19.57
N ALA A 51 14.94 -48.69 18.70
CA ALA A 51 14.59 -48.94 17.29
C ALA A 51 13.45 -49.97 17.09
N GLY A 52 13.27 -50.93 18.01
CA GLY A 52 12.20 -51.94 17.90
C GLY A 52 10.79 -51.38 18.15
N PHE A 53 10.62 -50.50 19.15
CA PHE A 53 9.32 -49.91 19.46
C PHE A 53 8.97 -48.73 18.53
N GLN A 54 9.96 -47.98 18.04
CA GLN A 54 9.74 -46.96 17.02
C GLN A 54 9.48 -47.53 15.62
N ALA A 55 10.08 -48.67 15.26
CA ALA A 55 9.76 -49.33 13.98
C ALA A 55 8.31 -49.85 13.95
N VAL A 56 7.80 -50.41 15.06
CA VAL A 56 6.40 -50.90 15.13
C VAL A 56 5.40 -49.74 15.11
N SER A 57 5.66 -48.66 15.85
CA SER A 57 4.79 -47.47 15.82
C SER A 57 4.93 -46.67 14.52
N ALA A 58 6.09 -46.65 13.85
CA ALA A 58 6.27 -46.12 12.50
C ALA A 58 5.53 -46.96 11.45
N PHE A 59 5.49 -48.30 11.60
CA PHE A 59 4.73 -49.17 10.70
C PHE A 59 3.21 -49.02 10.90
N GLN A 60 2.77 -48.89 12.16
CA GLN A 60 1.36 -48.64 12.50
C GLN A 60 0.91 -47.24 12.05
N SER A 61 1.75 -46.21 12.23
CA SER A 61 1.47 -44.85 11.74
C SER A 61 1.56 -44.74 10.22
N ALA A 62 2.47 -45.44 9.55
CA ALA A 62 2.51 -45.52 8.09
C ALA A 62 1.28 -46.24 7.52
N ARG A 63 0.78 -47.28 8.21
CA ARG A 63 -0.47 -47.97 7.82
C ARG A 63 -1.69 -47.09 8.09
N ALA A 64 -1.70 -46.34 9.20
CA ALA A 64 -2.74 -45.36 9.50
C ALA A 64 -2.71 -44.16 8.51
N ALA A 65 -1.53 -43.73 8.06
CA ALA A 65 -1.38 -42.70 7.05
C ALA A 65 -1.89 -43.16 5.67
N ARG A 66 -1.57 -44.39 5.25
CA ARG A 66 -2.14 -44.97 4.02
C ARG A 66 -3.67 -45.15 4.11
N ALA A 67 -4.19 -45.57 5.26
CA ALA A 67 -5.63 -45.64 5.49
C ALA A 67 -6.29 -44.23 5.49
N ALA A 68 -5.59 -43.20 5.98
CA ALA A 68 -6.04 -41.82 5.92
C ALA A 68 -6.02 -41.26 4.48
N GLU A 69 -5.02 -41.63 3.68
CA GLU A 69 -4.95 -41.30 2.25
C GLU A 69 -6.07 -41.99 1.45
N GLU A 70 -6.33 -43.28 1.71
CA GLU A 70 -7.42 -44.03 1.08
C GLU A 70 -8.80 -43.45 1.44
N THR A 71 -9.01 -43.04 2.70
CA THR A 71 -10.27 -42.39 3.12
C THR A 71 -10.42 -40.99 2.53
N LEU A 72 -9.35 -40.21 2.39
CA LEU A 72 -9.37 -38.92 1.68
C LEU A 72 -9.68 -39.10 0.19
N ALA A 73 -9.05 -40.07 -0.47
CA ALA A 73 -9.31 -40.38 -1.88
C ALA A 73 -10.75 -40.85 -2.11
N LEU A 74 -11.29 -41.68 -1.20
CA LEU A 74 -12.70 -42.09 -1.23
C LEU A 74 -13.64 -40.91 -0.99
N ASN A 75 -13.33 -40.01 -0.04
CA ASN A 75 -14.10 -38.81 0.20
C ASN A 75 -14.10 -37.88 -1.01
N HIS A 76 -12.96 -37.71 -1.69
CA HIS A 76 -12.87 -36.95 -2.93
C HIS A 76 -13.69 -37.59 -4.05
N ALA A 77 -13.57 -38.90 -4.25
CA ALA A 77 -14.35 -39.63 -5.27
C ALA A 77 -15.86 -39.59 -4.99
N MET A 78 -16.27 -39.65 -3.72
CA MET A 78 -17.68 -39.48 -3.34
C MET A 78 -18.16 -38.04 -3.56
N ALA A 79 -17.35 -37.05 -3.22
CA ALA A 79 -17.66 -35.64 -3.47
C ALA A 79 -17.80 -35.37 -4.98
N GLU A 80 -16.88 -35.86 -5.81
CA GLU A 80 -16.96 -35.74 -7.28
C GLU A 80 -18.24 -36.35 -7.85
N ARG A 81 -18.63 -37.53 -7.38
CA ARG A 81 -19.90 -38.16 -7.77
C ARG A 81 -21.11 -37.35 -7.34
N GLN A 82 -21.07 -36.78 -6.12
CA GLN A 82 -22.15 -35.92 -5.64
C GLN A 82 -22.25 -34.63 -6.47
N TYR A 83 -21.13 -34.01 -6.83
CA TYR A 83 -21.10 -32.86 -7.73
C TYR A 83 -21.65 -33.19 -9.12
N ALA A 84 -21.24 -34.31 -9.71
CA ALA A 84 -21.73 -34.73 -11.02
C ALA A 84 -23.25 -35.03 -11.02
N ALA A 85 -23.75 -35.66 -9.97
CA ALA A 85 -25.18 -35.92 -9.81
C ALA A 85 -25.98 -34.62 -9.61
N ALA A 86 -25.47 -33.68 -8.80
CA ALA A 86 -26.08 -32.37 -8.59
C ALA A 86 -26.10 -31.52 -9.87
N GLU A 87 -25.06 -31.64 -10.70
CA GLU A 87 -25.01 -30.95 -11.98
C GLU A 87 -26.05 -31.51 -12.96
N GLN A 88 -26.19 -32.84 -13.04
CA GLN A 88 -27.22 -33.48 -13.85
C GLN A 88 -28.62 -33.05 -13.44
N THR A 89 -28.94 -33.08 -12.14
CA THR A 89 -30.26 -32.64 -11.64
C THR A 89 -30.53 -31.18 -11.97
N THR A 90 -29.53 -30.31 -11.82
CA THR A 90 -29.64 -28.88 -12.18
C THR A 90 -29.95 -28.72 -13.68
N ARG A 91 -29.22 -29.43 -14.56
CA ARG A 91 -29.45 -29.39 -16.01
C ARG A 91 -30.85 -29.88 -16.38
N TYR A 92 -31.35 -30.94 -15.75
CA TYR A 92 -32.71 -31.43 -15.96
C TYR A 92 -33.77 -30.45 -15.49
N GLN A 93 -33.62 -29.88 -14.28
CA GLN A 93 -34.54 -28.86 -13.76
C GLN A 93 -34.58 -27.63 -14.67
N PHE A 94 -33.42 -27.18 -15.15
CA PHE A 94 -33.36 -26.08 -16.10
C PHE A 94 -34.00 -26.42 -17.46
N ALA A 95 -33.82 -27.65 -17.96
CA ALA A 95 -34.47 -28.10 -19.19
C ALA A 95 -36.00 -28.15 -19.06
N ALA A 96 -36.51 -28.63 -17.92
CA ALA A 96 -37.94 -28.62 -17.63
C ALA A 96 -38.49 -27.20 -17.47
N TRP A 97 -37.80 -26.34 -16.73
CA TRP A 97 -38.20 -24.94 -16.55
C TRP A 97 -38.25 -24.17 -17.86
N ARG A 98 -37.30 -24.39 -18.79
CA ARG A 98 -37.31 -23.76 -20.13
C ARG A 98 -38.57 -24.04 -20.95
N GLN A 99 -39.29 -25.11 -20.65
CA GLN A 99 -40.55 -25.47 -21.31
C GLN A 99 -41.78 -24.80 -20.68
N SER A 100 -41.64 -24.19 -19.50
CA SER A 100 -42.70 -23.41 -18.86
C SER A 100 -42.95 -22.07 -19.57
N ALA A 101 -44.08 -21.41 -19.26
CA ALA A 101 -44.37 -20.07 -19.78
C ALA A 101 -43.29 -19.04 -19.38
N GLU A 102 -42.76 -19.13 -18.16
CA GLU A 102 -41.67 -18.25 -17.71
C GLU A 102 -40.36 -18.53 -18.44
N GLY A 103 -40.03 -19.81 -18.62
CA GLY A 103 -38.83 -20.24 -19.33
C GLY A 103 -38.83 -19.84 -20.81
N THR A 104 -39.98 -19.96 -21.48
CA THR A 104 -40.12 -19.53 -22.87
C THR A 104 -40.01 -18.00 -23.02
N ALA A 105 -40.64 -17.23 -22.13
CA ALA A 105 -40.49 -15.77 -22.09
C ALA A 105 -39.03 -15.34 -21.82
N PHE A 106 -38.35 -16.00 -20.88
CA PHE A 106 -36.94 -15.75 -20.60
C PHE A 106 -36.07 -16.07 -21.81
N MET A 107 -36.27 -17.20 -22.49
CA MET A 107 -35.45 -17.58 -23.65
C MET A 107 -35.64 -16.61 -24.83
N ALA A 108 -36.87 -16.11 -25.03
CA ALA A 108 -37.15 -15.07 -26.02
C ALA A 108 -36.47 -13.74 -25.67
N TRP A 109 -36.47 -13.36 -24.40
CA TRP A 109 -35.82 -12.16 -23.88
C TRP A 109 -34.28 -12.25 -23.88
N ARG A 110 -33.72 -13.44 -23.62
CA ARG A 110 -32.30 -13.68 -23.37
C ARG A 110 -31.39 -13.24 -24.51
N VAL A 111 -31.72 -13.58 -25.76
CA VAL A 111 -30.86 -13.28 -26.91
C VAL A 111 -30.80 -11.76 -27.18
N PRO A 112 -31.93 -11.04 -27.26
CA PRO A 112 -31.91 -9.58 -27.33
C PRO A 112 -31.23 -8.93 -26.12
N ALA A 113 -31.46 -9.42 -24.90
CA ALA A 113 -30.84 -8.91 -23.68
C ALA A 113 -29.32 -9.03 -23.69
N PHE A 114 -28.80 -10.18 -24.12
CA PHE A 114 -27.36 -10.40 -24.25
C PHE A 114 -26.73 -9.46 -25.28
N ARG A 115 -27.36 -9.29 -26.46
CA ARG A 115 -26.88 -8.35 -27.49
C ARG A 115 -26.88 -6.91 -26.99
N LEU A 116 -27.95 -6.49 -26.31
CA LEU A 116 -28.02 -5.17 -25.70
C LEU A 116 -26.94 -4.99 -24.62
N GLY A 117 -26.75 -5.98 -23.74
CA GLY A 117 -25.71 -5.96 -22.72
C GLY A 117 -24.30 -5.78 -23.32
N GLN A 118 -23.97 -6.58 -24.35
CA GLN A 118 -22.69 -6.43 -25.07
C GLN A 118 -22.55 -5.07 -25.76
N PHE A 119 -23.62 -4.57 -26.37
CA PHE A 119 -23.63 -3.26 -27.01
C PHE A 119 -23.34 -2.13 -26.01
N LEU A 120 -23.95 -2.19 -24.82
CA LEU A 120 -23.70 -1.20 -23.76
C LEU A 120 -22.27 -1.31 -23.21
N LEU A 121 -21.75 -2.52 -22.96
CA LEU A 121 -20.35 -2.71 -22.54
C LEU A 121 -19.35 -2.16 -23.57
N ASN A 122 -19.63 -2.35 -24.86
CA ASN A 122 -18.80 -1.79 -25.93
C ASN A 122 -18.85 -0.26 -25.91
N ARG A 123 -20.02 0.35 -25.69
CA ARG A 123 -20.15 1.80 -25.53
C ARG A 123 -19.39 2.32 -24.31
N ASP A 124 -19.46 1.63 -23.18
CA ASP A 124 -18.71 1.99 -21.97
C ASP A 124 -17.20 1.96 -22.23
N SER A 125 -16.72 0.95 -22.96
CA SER A 125 -15.32 0.85 -23.38
C SER A 125 -14.94 1.98 -24.34
N GLU A 126 -15.74 2.26 -25.36
CA GLU A 126 -15.52 3.37 -26.29
C GLU A 126 -15.51 4.73 -25.58
N TRP A 127 -16.41 4.91 -24.61
CA TRP A 127 -16.50 6.10 -23.78
C TRP A 127 -15.22 6.33 -22.97
N MET A 128 -14.75 5.28 -22.28
CA MET A 128 -13.49 5.32 -21.53
C MET A 128 -12.29 5.59 -22.44
N GLN A 129 -12.26 4.99 -23.63
CA GLN A 129 -11.21 5.26 -24.63
C GLN A 129 -11.29 6.68 -25.19
N GLY A 130 -12.49 7.24 -25.34
CA GLY A 130 -12.72 8.63 -25.71
C GLY A 130 -12.13 9.60 -24.70
N TRP A 131 -12.43 9.38 -23.41
CA TRP A 131 -11.84 10.17 -22.31
C TRP A 131 -10.34 10.02 -22.25
N ALA A 132 -9.80 8.81 -22.38
CA ALA A 132 -8.35 8.58 -22.40
C ALA A 132 -7.66 9.35 -23.54
N ARG A 133 -8.27 9.38 -24.74
CA ARG A 133 -7.77 10.16 -25.88
C ARG A 133 -7.83 11.67 -25.62
N ALA A 134 -8.96 12.18 -25.12
CA ALA A 134 -9.13 13.58 -24.78
C ALA A 134 -8.13 14.05 -23.71
N ILE A 135 -7.94 13.25 -22.65
CA ILE A 135 -6.93 13.49 -21.61
C ILE A 135 -5.53 13.47 -22.22
N GLY A 136 -5.20 12.47 -23.04
CA GLY A 136 -3.90 12.34 -23.69
C GLY A 136 -3.56 13.56 -24.57
N ARG A 137 -4.54 14.05 -25.35
CA ARG A 137 -4.42 15.28 -26.14
C ARG A 137 -4.20 16.49 -25.25
N ALA A 138 -5.03 16.68 -24.23
CA ALA A 138 -4.92 17.79 -23.30
C ALA A 138 -3.58 17.79 -22.54
N GLN A 139 -3.07 16.60 -22.17
CA GLN A 139 -1.74 16.45 -21.59
C GLN A 139 -0.64 16.79 -22.59
N ALA A 140 -0.74 16.36 -23.85
CA ALA A 140 0.24 16.68 -24.88
C ALA A 140 0.34 18.19 -25.15
N GLU A 141 -0.81 18.88 -25.18
CA GLU A 141 -0.89 20.34 -25.38
C GLU A 141 -0.50 21.16 -24.14
N THR A 142 -0.45 20.55 -22.96
CA THR A 142 -0.02 21.25 -21.74
C THR A 142 1.49 21.51 -21.78
N PRO A 143 1.95 22.78 -21.60
CA PRO A 143 3.37 23.13 -21.60
C PRO A 143 4.22 22.30 -20.64
N ASN A 144 5.43 21.92 -21.06
CA ASN A 144 6.34 21.10 -20.24
C ASN A 144 6.77 21.80 -18.94
N ASP A 145 6.88 23.13 -18.96
CA ASP A 145 7.22 23.91 -17.77
C ASP A 145 6.13 23.85 -16.70
N GLU A 146 4.87 23.88 -17.14
CA GLU A 146 3.69 23.76 -16.28
C GLU A 146 3.60 22.36 -15.67
N LYS A 147 3.80 21.30 -16.48
CA LYS A 147 3.90 19.92 -15.99
C LYS A 147 4.97 19.77 -14.91
N ARG A 148 6.15 20.35 -15.14
CA ARG A 148 7.26 20.33 -14.18
C ARG A 148 6.91 21.06 -12.89
N ARG A 149 6.27 22.24 -12.97
CA ARG A 149 5.79 22.98 -11.79
C ARG A 149 4.76 22.16 -11.00
N PHE A 150 3.78 21.59 -11.68
CA PHE A 150 2.75 20.74 -11.08
C PHE A 150 3.36 19.54 -10.35
N MET A 151 4.26 18.79 -10.99
CA MET A 151 4.94 17.63 -10.39
C MET A 151 5.81 18.00 -9.18
N GLN A 152 6.45 19.19 -9.21
CA GLN A 152 7.29 19.66 -8.10
C GLN A 152 6.48 20.26 -6.94
N HIS A 153 5.24 20.70 -7.18
CA HIS A 153 4.44 21.43 -6.20
C HIS A 153 4.22 20.64 -4.89
N PRO A 154 3.86 19.33 -4.91
CA PRO A 154 3.76 18.54 -3.68
C PRO A 154 5.06 18.46 -2.88
N ALA A 155 6.21 18.36 -3.56
CA ALA A 155 7.52 18.35 -2.92
C ALA A 155 7.83 19.71 -2.27
N ARG A 156 7.51 20.81 -2.95
CA ARG A 156 7.63 22.19 -2.43
C ARG A 156 6.74 22.43 -1.21
N LEU A 157 5.56 21.80 -1.14
CA LEU A 157 4.67 21.87 0.02
C LEU A 157 5.15 20.99 1.19
N LYS A 158 5.58 19.75 0.91
CA LYS A 158 5.97 18.81 1.96
C LYS A 158 7.33 19.15 2.58
N GLN A 159 8.27 19.70 1.79
CA GLN A 159 9.65 20.02 2.21
C GLN A 159 10.31 18.86 2.97
N THR A 160 10.24 17.65 2.40
CA THR A 160 10.72 16.41 3.03
C THR A 160 12.22 16.48 3.35
N GLY A 161 13.04 17.04 2.46
CA GLY A 161 14.48 17.19 2.68
C GLY A 161 14.82 18.03 3.93
N LEU A 162 14.21 19.20 4.09
CA LEU A 162 14.42 20.05 5.27
C LEU A 162 13.91 19.41 6.57
N LYS A 163 12.83 18.60 6.49
CA LYS A 163 12.35 17.83 7.64
C LYS A 163 13.40 16.79 8.07
N VAL A 164 13.94 16.02 7.13
CA VAL A 164 14.96 15.01 7.41
C VAL A 164 16.22 15.68 7.95
N ALA A 165 16.71 16.76 7.32
CA ALA A 165 17.86 17.51 7.80
C ALA A 165 17.68 18.04 9.23
N SER A 166 16.49 18.56 9.57
CA SER A 166 16.19 19.00 10.94
C SER A 166 16.21 17.85 11.95
N LEU A 167 15.70 16.68 11.58
CA LEU A 167 15.68 15.50 12.44
C LEU A 167 17.10 14.98 12.67
N VAL A 168 17.89 14.85 11.62
CA VAL A 168 19.29 14.40 11.70
C VAL A 168 20.11 15.35 12.58
N SER A 169 19.99 16.66 12.36
CA SER A 169 20.67 17.67 13.17
C SER A 169 20.25 17.63 14.63
N LEU A 170 18.96 17.42 14.90
CA LEU A 170 18.45 17.28 16.27
C LEU A 170 18.96 16.00 16.93
N THR A 171 19.00 14.88 16.23
CA THR A 171 19.53 13.61 16.76
C THR A 171 21.01 13.76 17.15
N PHE A 172 21.83 14.38 16.31
CA PHE A 172 23.22 14.67 16.66
C PHE A 172 23.31 15.62 17.87
N GLY A 173 22.51 16.69 17.90
CA GLY A 173 22.47 17.60 19.05
C GLY A 173 22.12 16.89 20.36
N VAL A 174 21.13 15.98 20.35
CA VAL A 174 20.75 15.17 21.51
C VAL A 174 21.87 14.19 21.89
N PHE A 175 22.55 13.59 20.92
CA PHE A 175 23.68 12.70 21.19
C PHE A 175 24.82 13.43 21.92
N PHE A 176 25.18 14.63 21.46
CA PHE A 176 26.17 15.48 22.14
C PHE A 176 25.69 15.92 23.52
N LEU A 177 24.41 16.27 23.68
CA LEU A 177 23.83 16.61 24.98
C LEU A 177 23.91 15.42 25.96
N LEU A 178 23.57 14.21 25.51
CA LEU A 178 23.67 13.00 26.33
C LEU A 178 25.12 12.68 26.71
N GLY A 179 26.07 12.87 25.79
CA GLY A 179 27.50 12.74 26.08
C GLY A 179 27.97 13.71 27.16
N LEU A 180 27.55 14.98 27.08
CA LEU A 180 27.88 16.00 28.07
C LEU A 180 27.24 15.68 29.43
N LEU A 181 25.97 15.27 29.45
CA LEU A 181 25.28 14.83 30.67
C LEU A 181 25.97 13.62 31.31
N PHE A 182 26.41 12.65 30.51
CA PHE A 182 27.14 11.49 31.00
C PHE A 182 28.49 11.89 31.61
N GLN A 183 29.22 12.82 31.00
CA GLN A 183 30.48 13.32 31.54
C GLN A 183 30.29 14.09 32.85
N VAL A 184 29.30 14.97 32.94
CA VAL A 184 28.95 15.67 34.17
C VAL A 184 28.58 14.66 35.27
N PHE A 185 27.76 13.67 34.92
CA PHE A 185 27.37 12.60 35.85
C PHE A 185 28.59 11.79 36.33
N SER A 186 29.49 11.37 35.43
CA SER A 186 30.72 10.68 35.81
C SER A 186 31.63 11.53 36.67
N ALA A 187 31.75 12.83 36.39
CA ALA A 187 32.53 13.75 37.21
C ALA A 187 31.94 13.87 38.62
N THR A 188 30.61 13.97 38.76
CA THR A 188 29.96 13.98 40.08
C THR A 188 30.14 12.67 40.85
N LEU A 189 30.12 11.51 40.17
CA LEU A 189 30.38 10.23 40.80
C LEU A 189 31.83 10.10 41.28
N VAL A 190 32.81 10.52 40.47
CA VAL A 190 34.24 10.49 40.83
C VAL A 190 34.53 11.43 42.01
N GLN A 191 33.91 12.61 42.06
CA GLN A 191 34.04 13.53 43.21
C GLN A 191 33.40 12.99 44.50
N SER A 192 32.38 12.14 44.38
CA SER A 192 31.71 11.51 45.53
C SER A 192 32.39 10.22 46.02
N ALA A 193 33.39 9.70 45.29
CA ALA A 193 34.18 8.56 45.73
C ALA A 193 35.29 9.05 46.68
N PRO A 194 35.38 8.54 47.92
CA PRO A 194 36.48 8.88 48.80
C PRO A 194 37.80 8.43 48.16
N SER A 195 38.74 9.37 48.01
CA SER A 195 40.10 9.12 47.51
C SER A 195 40.74 7.98 48.30
N ARG A 196 40.80 6.77 47.74
CA ARG A 196 41.41 5.61 48.42
C ARG A 196 42.95 5.70 48.50
N SER A 197 43.56 6.66 47.84
CA SER A 197 44.99 7.01 47.98
C SER A 197 45.13 8.52 47.76
N GLY A 198 45.66 9.25 48.74
CA GLY A 198 45.75 10.72 48.75
C GLY A 198 46.74 11.34 47.76
N PHE A 199 46.88 10.80 46.56
CA PHE A 199 47.73 11.29 45.48
C PHE A 199 46.86 11.96 44.41
N THR A 200 46.98 13.27 44.26
CA THR A 200 46.11 14.10 43.39
C THR A 200 46.75 14.36 42.02
N TYR A 201 45.95 14.73 41.02
CA TYR A 201 46.45 15.04 39.67
C TYR A 201 47.46 16.20 39.67
N GLU A 202 47.23 17.23 40.48
CA GLU A 202 48.15 18.37 40.62
C GLU A 202 49.49 17.91 41.21
N GLN A 203 49.47 17.03 42.22
CA GLN A 203 50.70 16.44 42.78
C GLN A 203 51.43 15.54 41.77
N CYS A 204 50.72 14.89 40.86
CA CYS A 204 51.35 14.11 39.79
C CYS A 204 52.06 15.00 38.77
N LEU A 205 51.44 16.12 38.38
CA LEU A 205 52.07 17.10 37.49
C LEU A 205 53.29 17.76 38.14
N ASP A 206 53.24 18.05 39.44
CA ASP A 206 54.39 18.60 40.18
C ASP A 206 55.57 17.62 40.24
N VAL A 207 55.29 16.32 40.45
CA VAL A 207 56.34 15.27 40.44
C VAL A 207 56.85 15.01 39.03
N LEU A 208 56.00 15.11 38.00
CA LEU A 208 56.41 15.03 36.59
C LEU A 208 57.31 16.20 36.17
N ALA A 209 57.12 17.38 36.76
CA ALA A 209 57.94 18.57 36.52
C ALA A 209 59.29 18.55 37.26
N ASP A 210 59.50 17.63 38.21
CA ASP A 210 60.77 17.48 38.93
C ASP A 210 61.84 16.82 38.03
N PRO A 211 62.99 17.48 37.76
CA PRO A 211 64.05 16.94 36.92
C PRO A 211 64.73 15.67 37.48
N THR A 212 64.45 15.29 38.73
CA THR A 212 64.97 14.08 39.36
C THR A 212 64.01 12.88 39.27
N ASN A 213 62.83 13.05 38.69
CA ASN A 213 61.85 11.99 38.54
C ASN A 213 62.13 11.11 37.29
N PHE A 214 62.20 9.80 37.50
CA PHE A 214 62.42 8.77 36.47
C PHE A 214 61.35 7.67 36.51
N LEU A 215 60.32 7.81 37.35
CA LEU A 215 59.33 6.77 37.65
C LEU A 215 57.94 7.08 37.09
N ILE A 216 57.59 8.35 36.92
CA ILE A 216 56.26 8.79 36.46
C ILE A 216 56.41 9.42 35.08
N ASP A 217 55.67 8.88 34.11
CA ASP A 217 55.57 9.41 32.74
C ASP A 217 54.26 10.20 32.58
N GLU A 218 54.15 11.03 31.55
CA GLU A 218 53.00 11.91 31.29
C GLU A 218 51.68 11.13 31.20
N ALA A 219 51.74 9.94 30.60
CA ALA A 219 50.61 9.00 30.51
C ALA A 219 50.08 8.53 31.89
N ASN A 220 50.94 8.46 32.92
CA ASN A 220 50.55 8.08 34.27
C ASN A 220 49.75 9.21 34.96
N CYS A 221 50.09 10.47 34.67
CA CYS A 221 49.33 11.61 35.17
C CYS A 221 48.02 11.80 34.39
N GLU A 222 48.00 11.58 33.07
CA GLU A 222 46.75 11.60 32.28
C GLU A 222 45.74 10.55 32.75
N ALA A 223 46.19 9.38 33.21
CA ALA A 223 45.32 8.32 33.72
C ALA A 223 44.50 8.71 34.97
N ILE A 224 44.96 9.72 35.73
CA ILE A 224 44.29 10.26 36.92
C ILE A 224 43.76 11.68 36.70
N ASN A 225 43.74 12.16 35.46
CA ASN A 225 43.22 13.49 35.11
C ASN A 225 41.71 13.56 35.41
N PRO A 226 41.25 14.52 36.24
CA PRO A 226 39.83 14.68 36.56
C PRO A 226 38.99 15.19 35.39
N ASN A 227 39.60 15.70 34.31
CA ASN A 227 38.92 16.20 33.13
C ASN A 227 39.65 15.84 31.80
N PRO A 228 39.65 14.56 31.39
CA PRO A 228 40.40 14.08 30.23
C PRO A 228 39.89 14.63 28.89
N ALA A 229 38.71 15.25 28.86
CA ALA A 229 38.04 15.69 27.64
C ALA A 229 38.05 17.21 27.43
N GLY A 230 38.79 17.97 28.24
CA GLY A 230 38.93 19.44 28.12
C GLY A 230 37.77 20.26 28.71
N PRO A 231 37.81 21.61 28.61
CA PRO A 231 36.78 22.45 29.22
C PRO A 231 35.40 22.24 28.57
N ILE A 232 34.35 22.20 29.40
CA ILE A 232 32.94 21.99 29.01
C ILE A 232 32.52 22.90 27.83
N VAL A 233 33.08 24.11 27.77
CA VAL A 233 32.84 25.08 26.69
C VAL A 233 33.17 24.51 25.31
N VAL A 234 34.29 23.80 25.16
CA VAL A 234 34.74 23.22 23.86
C VAL A 234 33.81 22.08 23.43
N GLN A 235 33.24 21.36 24.39
CA GLN A 235 32.33 20.24 24.15
C GLN A 235 30.88 20.69 23.89
N ALA A 236 30.49 21.86 24.40
CA ALA A 236 29.18 22.46 24.15
C ALA A 236 29.05 23.04 22.72
N VAL A 237 30.17 23.38 22.06
CA VAL A 237 30.19 23.93 20.69
C VAL A 237 29.44 23.05 19.68
N PRO A 238 29.75 21.74 19.51
CA PRO A 238 29.02 20.90 18.57
C PRO A 238 27.54 20.79 18.90
N MET A 239 27.17 20.69 20.19
CA MET A 239 25.78 20.65 20.62
C MET A 239 25.01 21.90 20.17
N VAL A 240 25.54 23.08 20.48
CA VAL A 240 24.90 24.36 20.12
C VAL A 240 24.80 24.51 18.60
N LEU A 241 25.83 24.08 17.86
CA LEU A 241 25.83 24.12 16.40
C LEU A 241 24.74 23.22 15.81
N PHE A 242 24.64 21.96 16.24
CA PHE A 242 23.65 21.01 15.73
C PHE A 242 22.21 21.36 16.15
N LEU A 243 22.01 21.89 17.35
CA LEU A 243 20.70 22.43 17.77
C LEU A 243 20.34 23.69 16.98
N GLY A 244 21.29 24.60 16.79
CA GLY A 244 21.12 25.81 15.98
C GLY A 244 20.74 25.49 14.54
N LEU A 245 21.43 24.54 13.90
CA LEU A 245 21.09 24.03 12.57
C LEU A 245 19.70 23.39 12.53
N ALA A 246 19.31 22.62 13.55
CA ALA A 246 17.98 22.03 13.62
C ALA A 246 16.89 23.10 13.62
N VAL A 247 17.04 24.13 14.46
CA VAL A 247 16.12 25.28 14.51
C VAL A 247 16.11 26.04 13.18
N MET A 248 17.28 26.29 12.60
CA MET A 248 17.42 26.97 11.30
C MET A 248 16.70 26.22 10.18
N PHE A 249 16.86 24.90 10.08
CA PHE A 249 16.14 24.08 9.10
C PHE A 249 14.62 24.11 9.31
N VAL A 250 14.14 24.14 10.56
CA VAL A 250 12.71 24.28 10.87
C VAL A 250 12.17 25.64 10.43
N VAL A 251 12.89 26.73 10.70
CA VAL A 251 12.49 28.09 10.29
C VAL A 251 12.48 28.21 8.77
N LEU A 252 13.56 27.79 8.09
CA LEU A 252 13.65 27.77 6.63
C LEU A 252 12.53 26.94 6.00
N ARG A 253 12.20 25.79 6.60
CA ARG A 253 11.08 24.96 6.16
C ARG A 253 9.76 25.70 6.25
N ARG A 254 9.47 26.34 7.38
CA ARG A 254 8.22 27.11 7.56
C ARG A 254 8.12 28.26 6.58
N PHE A 255 9.22 28.97 6.34
CA PHE A 255 9.27 30.06 5.36
C PHE A 255 9.00 29.55 3.94
N LYS A 256 9.72 28.52 3.47
CA LYS A 256 9.52 27.93 2.14
C LYS A 256 8.14 27.31 1.96
N GLN A 257 7.58 26.69 3.01
CA GLN A 257 6.21 26.17 2.97
C GLN A 257 5.17 27.28 2.85
N ARG A 258 5.35 28.41 3.55
CA ARG A 258 4.46 29.57 3.41
C ARG A 258 4.55 30.15 2.01
N ALA A 259 5.75 30.36 1.49
CA ALA A 259 5.95 30.84 0.12
C ALA A 259 5.28 29.92 -0.92
N ALA A 260 5.46 28.60 -0.80
CA ALA A 260 4.85 27.63 -1.71
C ALA A 260 3.31 27.54 -1.60
N ARG A 261 2.74 27.84 -0.42
CA ARG A 261 1.27 27.90 -0.24
C ARG A 261 0.66 29.18 -0.80
N MET A 262 1.41 30.27 -0.77
CA MET A 262 0.96 31.57 -1.26
C MET A 262 1.20 31.75 -2.77
N ASP A 263 1.90 30.82 -3.41
CA ASP A 263 2.16 30.82 -4.86
C ASP A 263 0.87 30.47 -5.63
N PRO A 264 0.23 31.44 -6.32
CA PRO A 264 -1.02 31.21 -7.03
C PRO A 264 -0.81 30.61 -8.42
N THR A 265 0.44 30.36 -8.84
CA THR A 265 0.75 29.92 -10.21
C THR A 265 0.06 28.61 -10.56
N VAL A 266 0.21 27.58 -9.72
CA VAL A 266 -0.38 26.25 -9.95
C VAL A 266 -1.92 26.26 -9.96
N PRO A 267 -2.63 26.91 -8.99
CA PRO A 267 -4.08 26.97 -9.06
C PRO A 267 -4.60 27.81 -10.23
N ASN A 268 -3.91 28.89 -10.62
CA ASN A 268 -4.30 29.67 -11.80
C ASN A 268 -4.12 28.87 -13.09
N GLU A 269 -3.00 28.14 -13.22
CA GLU A 269 -2.75 27.22 -14.33
C GLU A 269 -3.82 26.11 -14.37
N ALA A 270 -4.17 25.53 -13.22
CA ALA A 270 -5.22 24.52 -13.14
C ALA A 270 -6.58 25.07 -13.59
N GLN A 271 -6.95 26.28 -13.16
CA GLN A 271 -8.19 26.92 -13.58
C GLN A 271 -8.21 27.22 -15.09
N ALA A 272 -7.07 27.63 -15.66
CA ALA A 272 -6.95 27.84 -17.10
C ALA A 272 -7.15 26.54 -17.89
N ARG A 273 -6.57 25.41 -17.41
CA ARG A 273 -6.79 24.09 -18.02
C ARG A 273 -8.26 23.67 -17.96
N ILE A 274 -8.91 23.81 -16.80
CA ILE A 274 -10.34 23.50 -16.63
C ILE A 274 -11.21 24.37 -17.54
N THR A 275 -10.89 25.65 -17.67
CA THR A 275 -11.66 26.57 -18.55
C THR A 275 -11.51 26.17 -20.02
N ARG A 276 -10.34 25.67 -20.43
CA ARG A 276 -10.08 25.24 -21.81
C ARG A 276 -10.67 23.87 -22.15
N TRP A 277 -10.58 22.92 -21.21
CA TRP A 277 -10.87 21.50 -21.48
C TRP A 277 -12.10 20.96 -20.76
N GLY A 278 -12.66 21.70 -19.80
CA GLY A 278 -13.69 21.23 -18.88
C GLY A 278 -13.16 20.42 -17.69
N PHE A 279 -11.87 20.05 -17.69
CA PHE A 279 -11.22 19.28 -16.63
C PHE A 279 -9.72 19.62 -16.52
N ASP A 280 -9.07 19.16 -15.45
CA ASP A 280 -7.62 19.32 -15.27
C ASP A 280 -6.86 18.04 -15.70
N PRO A 281 -6.19 18.01 -16.87
CA PRO A 281 -5.53 16.82 -17.41
C PRO A 281 -4.34 16.33 -16.58
N LEU A 282 -3.80 17.15 -15.66
CA LEU A 282 -2.69 16.75 -14.79
C LEU A 282 -3.16 16.16 -13.45
N ALA A 283 -4.42 16.39 -13.09
CA ALA A 283 -4.99 15.97 -11.80
C ALA A 283 -6.03 14.83 -11.93
N VAL A 284 -6.22 14.27 -13.12
CA VAL A 284 -7.13 13.14 -13.36
C VAL A 284 -6.55 11.82 -12.81
N ALA A 285 -7.43 10.98 -12.26
CA ALA A 285 -7.08 9.62 -11.83
C ALA A 285 -7.04 8.65 -13.02
N PRO A 286 -6.33 7.51 -12.93
CA PRO A 286 -6.45 6.43 -13.90
C PRO A 286 -7.91 5.97 -14.02
N GLY A 287 -8.41 5.82 -15.25
CA GLY A 287 -9.81 5.47 -15.51
C GLY A 287 -10.80 6.61 -15.30
N TYR A 288 -10.33 7.86 -15.26
CA TYR A 288 -11.20 9.03 -15.16
C TYR A 288 -12.11 9.17 -16.40
N ALA A 289 -13.41 9.28 -16.14
CA ALA A 289 -14.40 9.85 -17.04
C ALA A 289 -15.09 11.01 -16.31
N GLY A 290 -15.28 12.14 -16.99
CA GLY A 290 -15.87 13.33 -16.36
C GLY A 290 -17.33 13.13 -15.96
N PHE A 291 -18.05 12.33 -16.73
CA PHE A 291 -19.46 11.98 -16.51
C PHE A 291 -19.80 10.70 -17.30
N GLU A 292 -20.95 10.11 -17.00
CA GLU A 292 -21.51 8.97 -17.73
C GLU A 292 -22.11 9.41 -19.07
N TRP A 293 -21.99 8.60 -20.12
CA TRP A 293 -22.54 8.98 -21.43
C TRP A 293 -24.07 8.97 -21.50
N TYR A 294 -24.78 8.47 -20.49
CA TYR A 294 -26.23 8.31 -20.44
C TYR A 294 -26.91 8.98 -19.23
N HIS A 295 -28.23 9.18 -19.32
CA HIS A 295 -29.03 9.93 -18.33
C HIS A 295 -29.47 9.14 -17.08
N VAL A 296 -29.42 7.81 -17.06
CA VAL A 296 -30.06 6.99 -16.01
C VAL A 296 -29.10 6.70 -14.86
N PRO A 297 -29.35 7.17 -13.63
CA PRO A 297 -28.54 6.82 -12.48
C PRO A 297 -29.05 5.49 -11.89
N SER A 298 -28.27 4.41 -11.97
CA SER A 298 -28.55 3.22 -11.16
C SER A 298 -27.26 2.54 -10.71
N ASN A 299 -27.24 2.08 -9.45
CA ASN A 299 -26.09 1.54 -8.70
C ASN A 299 -25.47 0.24 -9.27
N SER A 300 -25.93 -0.22 -10.42
CA SER A 300 -25.33 -1.27 -11.25
C SER A 300 -25.46 -0.83 -12.70
N THR A 301 -24.41 -0.95 -13.52
CA THR A 301 -24.53 -0.66 -14.96
C THR A 301 -25.64 -1.58 -15.51
N LEU A 302 -26.58 -1.01 -16.28
CA LEU A 302 -27.65 -1.78 -16.91
C LEU A 302 -27.07 -2.98 -17.68
N ALA A 303 -25.90 -2.77 -18.30
CA ALA A 303 -25.12 -3.78 -18.99
C ALA A 303 -24.79 -4.99 -18.09
N ASP A 304 -24.24 -4.77 -16.89
CA ASP A 304 -23.90 -5.85 -15.96
C ASP A 304 -25.15 -6.65 -15.54
N ARG A 305 -26.26 -5.95 -15.31
CA ARG A 305 -27.52 -6.60 -14.93
C ARG A 305 -28.09 -7.45 -16.06
N LEU A 306 -28.07 -6.94 -17.30
CA LEU A 306 -28.48 -7.68 -18.48
C LEU A 306 -27.59 -8.92 -18.69
N MET A 307 -26.26 -8.75 -18.61
CA MET A 307 -25.31 -9.85 -18.80
C MET A 307 -25.47 -10.92 -17.71
N LYS A 308 -25.60 -10.53 -16.44
CA LYS A 308 -25.81 -11.46 -15.33
C LYS A 308 -27.06 -12.31 -15.52
N LEU A 309 -28.16 -11.70 -15.93
CA LEU A 309 -29.42 -12.41 -16.15
C LEU A 309 -29.38 -13.25 -17.44
N ALA A 310 -28.82 -12.72 -18.53
CA ALA A 310 -28.74 -13.41 -19.81
C ALA A 310 -27.75 -14.59 -19.80
N LEU A 311 -26.75 -14.58 -18.92
CA LEU A 311 -25.81 -15.67 -18.73
C LEU A 311 -26.29 -16.74 -17.74
N PHE A 312 -27.50 -16.62 -17.20
CA PHE A 312 -28.08 -17.67 -16.35
C PHE A 312 -28.08 -19.03 -17.06
N ASP A 313 -27.45 -20.00 -16.43
CA ASP A 313 -27.17 -21.34 -16.95
C ASP A 313 -27.97 -22.46 -16.25
N GLY A 314 -28.81 -22.08 -15.28
CA GLY A 314 -29.66 -22.99 -14.52
C GLY A 314 -29.20 -23.20 -13.07
N HIS A 315 -28.01 -22.73 -12.68
CA HIS A 315 -27.57 -22.82 -11.29
C HIS A 315 -28.25 -21.76 -10.42
N GLY A 316 -29.07 -22.21 -9.47
CA GLY A 316 -29.79 -21.36 -8.53
C GLY A 316 -31.26 -21.17 -8.90
N HIS A 317 -31.88 -20.10 -8.39
CA HIS A 317 -33.29 -19.83 -8.63
C HIS A 317 -33.49 -19.24 -10.03
N PRO A 318 -34.35 -19.83 -10.87
CA PRO A 318 -34.65 -19.28 -12.18
C PRO A 318 -35.19 -17.85 -12.07
N PRO A 319 -34.82 -16.94 -12.98
CA PRO A 319 -35.34 -15.59 -12.98
C PRO A 319 -36.83 -15.60 -13.29
N ALA A 320 -37.64 -15.02 -12.40
CA ALA A 320 -39.05 -14.80 -12.64
C ALA A 320 -39.25 -13.80 -13.80
N GLN A 321 -40.40 -13.88 -14.49
CA GLN A 321 -40.71 -12.95 -15.58
C GLN A 321 -40.71 -11.48 -15.13
N SER A 322 -41.15 -11.21 -13.90
CA SER A 322 -41.12 -9.87 -13.28
C SER A 322 -39.71 -9.35 -13.00
N ALA A 323 -38.70 -10.24 -12.99
CA ALA A 323 -37.29 -9.86 -12.81
C ALA A 323 -36.60 -9.49 -14.14
N LEU A 324 -37.24 -9.76 -15.29
CA LEU A 324 -36.71 -9.39 -16.60
C LEU A 324 -36.69 -7.88 -16.75
N VAL A 325 -35.56 -7.36 -17.24
CA VAL A 325 -35.36 -5.93 -17.42
C VAL A 325 -35.88 -5.51 -18.78
N THR A 326 -36.58 -4.38 -18.84
CA THR A 326 -36.99 -3.77 -20.12
C THR A 326 -35.77 -3.49 -20.97
N LEU A 327 -35.81 -3.96 -22.22
CA LEU A 327 -34.70 -3.82 -23.16
C LEU A 327 -34.82 -2.50 -23.89
N ASP A 328 -34.19 -1.47 -23.34
CA ASP A 328 -34.10 -0.17 -23.96
C ASP A 328 -32.67 0.37 -23.86
N VAL A 329 -32.28 1.17 -24.85
CA VAL A 329 -30.99 1.84 -24.86
C VAL A 329 -31.12 3.13 -24.05
N PRO A 330 -30.31 3.33 -23.01
CA PRO A 330 -30.29 4.60 -22.31
C PRO A 330 -30.05 5.77 -23.27
N GLY A 331 -30.84 6.83 -23.15
CA GLY A 331 -30.63 8.05 -23.91
C GLY A 331 -29.24 8.62 -23.60
N ALA A 332 -28.44 8.84 -24.65
CA ALA A 332 -27.14 9.48 -24.54
C ALA A 332 -27.29 10.99 -24.34
N TRP A 333 -26.39 11.59 -23.55
CA TRP A 333 -26.37 13.05 -23.38
C TRP A 333 -26.19 13.76 -24.72
N PRO A 334 -26.79 14.95 -24.91
CA PRO A 334 -26.48 15.78 -26.07
C PRO A 334 -25.04 16.28 -26.03
N PRO A 335 -24.40 16.45 -27.20
CA PRO A 335 -23.10 17.11 -27.28
C PRO A 335 -23.20 18.53 -26.73
N HIS A 336 -22.10 19.03 -26.16
CA HIS A 336 -22.04 20.33 -25.51
C HIS A 336 -20.73 21.05 -25.83
N GLU A 337 -20.76 22.37 -25.98
CA GLU A 337 -19.59 23.18 -26.38
C GLU A 337 -18.40 23.05 -25.42
N ASN A 338 -18.67 22.88 -24.13
CA ASN A 338 -17.65 22.71 -23.09
C ASN A 338 -17.07 21.29 -22.99
N HIS A 339 -17.53 20.33 -23.79
CA HIS A 339 -16.97 18.97 -23.80
C HIS A 339 -15.82 18.86 -24.81
N PRO A 340 -14.83 17.99 -24.56
CA PRO A 340 -13.79 17.70 -25.54
C PRO A 340 -14.39 17.18 -26.86
N VAL A 341 -13.71 17.47 -27.98
CA VAL A 341 -14.19 17.09 -29.32
C VAL A 341 -14.42 15.59 -29.44
N GLU A 342 -13.51 14.76 -28.91
CA GLU A 342 -13.65 13.30 -28.91
C GLU A 342 -14.90 12.82 -28.18
N ILE A 343 -15.26 13.53 -27.11
CA ILE A 343 -16.44 13.23 -26.31
C ILE A 343 -17.71 13.61 -27.07
N ASN A 344 -17.72 14.79 -27.71
CA ASN A 344 -18.85 15.21 -28.55
C ASN A 344 -19.07 14.29 -29.75
N GLU A 345 -18.00 13.84 -30.41
CA GLU A 345 -18.08 12.87 -31.51
C GLU A 345 -18.72 11.55 -31.06
N LEU A 346 -18.33 11.04 -29.88
CA LEU A 346 -18.94 9.85 -29.30
C LEU A 346 -20.40 10.05 -28.91
N LEU A 347 -20.75 11.20 -28.31
CA LEU A 347 -22.14 11.50 -27.96
C LEU A 347 -23.03 11.56 -29.21
N VAL A 348 -22.58 12.18 -30.30
CA VAL A 348 -23.29 12.19 -31.59
C VAL A 348 -23.45 10.77 -32.13
N LYS A 349 -22.38 9.97 -32.12
CA LYS A 349 -22.42 8.56 -32.53
C LYS A 349 -23.44 7.76 -31.70
N PHE A 350 -23.43 7.92 -30.38
CA PHE A 350 -24.30 7.17 -29.47
C PHE A 350 -25.79 7.55 -29.60
N GLN A 351 -26.08 8.77 -30.07
CA GLN A 351 -27.45 9.19 -30.40
C GLN A 351 -27.98 8.59 -31.70
N GLN A 352 -27.10 8.37 -32.68
CA GLN A 352 -27.46 7.84 -33.99
C GLN A 352 -27.53 6.30 -34.00
N GLU A 353 -26.61 5.65 -33.30
CA GLU A 353 -26.54 4.20 -33.26
C GLU A 353 -27.65 3.61 -32.38
N ARG A 354 -28.39 2.64 -32.93
CA ARG A 354 -29.30 1.79 -32.17
C ARG A 354 -28.94 0.33 -32.40
N PRO A 355 -28.94 -0.51 -31.35
CA PRO A 355 -28.81 -1.94 -31.51
C PRO A 355 -30.04 -2.47 -32.23
N VAL A 356 -29.86 -3.51 -33.04
CA VAL A 356 -30.98 -4.27 -33.60
C VAL A 356 -31.59 -5.10 -32.48
N VAL A 357 -32.55 -4.50 -31.77
CA VAL A 357 -33.43 -5.21 -30.84
C VAL A 357 -34.57 -5.76 -31.71
N GLY A 358 -34.53 -7.06 -31.96
CA GLY A 358 -35.44 -7.74 -32.90
C GLY A 358 -36.89 -7.79 -32.44
#